data_AF-A0A6N8ATN2-F1
#
_entry.id   AF-A0A6N8ATN2-F1
#
_cell.length_a   1.000
_cell.length_b   1.000
_cell.length_c   1.000
_cell.angle_alpha   90.00
_cell.angle_beta   90.00
_cell.angle_gamma   90.00
#
_symmetry.space_group_name_H-M   'P 1'
#
loop_
_entity.id
_entity.type
_entity.pdbx_description
1 polymer ?
#
loop_
_entity_poly.entity_id
_entity_poly.type
_entity_poly.pdbx_seq_one_letter_code
_entity_poly.pdbx_strand_id
1 'polypeptide(L)'
;MASNNHLPIDFSKEGLCSAGETQSVPPPTWSLASPNLRFKELLSFMRVSKSKAYELIKKDPTFPKGIPLYDGERSPKVYRVSDALAWIEMRSSKHRHNSPISK
;
A
#
# COMPACT_ATOMS: atom_id res chain seq x y z
N MET A 1 27.48 -0.03 52.59
CA MET A 1 26.75 1.23 52.82
C MET A 1 26.12 1.58 51.47
N ALA A 2 24.84 1.24 51.23
CA ALA A 2 23.65 2.07 51.49
C ALA A 2 23.81 3.46 50.81
N SER A 3 22.92 3.96 49.95
CA SER A 3 21.48 3.78 49.89
C SER A 3 20.94 4.18 48.51
N ASN A 4 19.95 3.43 48.04
CA ASN A 4 18.94 3.87 47.08
C ASN A 4 18.08 5.01 47.65
N ASN A 5 17.17 5.52 46.81
CA ASN A 5 15.92 6.26 47.11
C ASN A 5 16.09 7.79 46.92
N HIS A 6 15.20 8.55 46.27
CA HIS A 6 13.89 8.31 45.67
C HIS A 6 13.47 9.58 44.91
N LEU A 7 12.67 9.41 43.86
CA LEU A 7 11.90 10.39 43.06
C LEU A 7 11.07 11.37 43.95
N PRO A 8 10.56 12.55 43.48
CA PRO A 8 9.34 12.55 42.65
C PRO A 8 9.01 13.78 41.73
N ILE A 9 8.21 13.48 40.68
CA ILE A 9 6.94 14.13 40.25
C ILE A 9 7.03 15.57 39.68
N ASP A 10 6.82 15.77 38.37
CA ASP A 10 5.54 15.87 37.61
C ASP A 10 4.86 17.24 37.80
N PHE A 11 4.37 17.84 36.72
CA PHE A 11 2.96 18.27 36.57
C PHE A 11 2.75 19.18 35.35
N SER A 12 1.87 18.69 34.48
CA SER A 12 0.87 19.43 33.71
C SER A 12 1.32 20.35 32.57
N LYS A 13 0.97 19.94 31.35
CA LYS A 13 -0.38 20.32 30.90
C LYS A 13 -1.01 19.28 29.96
N GLU A 14 -2.13 18.82 30.46
CA GLU A 14 -3.11 17.90 29.92
C GLU A 14 -3.75 18.28 28.57
N GLY A 15 -4.11 17.24 27.84
CA GLY A 15 -5.06 17.21 26.73
C GLY A 15 -5.57 15.78 26.57
N LEU A 16 -6.17 15.25 27.63
CA LEU A 16 -6.70 13.88 27.75
C LEU A 16 -7.99 13.71 26.94
N CYS A 17 -8.16 12.56 26.28
CA CYS A 17 -9.42 11.82 26.30
C CYS A 17 -9.14 10.31 26.20
N SER A 18 -9.48 9.63 27.29
CA SER A 18 -9.39 8.19 27.53
C SER A 18 -10.29 7.36 26.62
N ALA A 19 -9.88 6.11 26.38
CA ALA A 19 -10.60 4.89 26.78
C ALA A 19 -10.43 3.75 25.76
N GLY A 20 -10.13 2.57 26.30
CA GLY A 20 -10.51 1.29 25.69
C GLY A 20 -9.43 0.63 24.85
N GLU A 21 -8.90 -0.47 25.37
CA GLU A 21 -8.45 -1.60 24.56
C GLU A 21 -9.47 -1.85 23.45
N THR A 22 -9.15 -1.38 22.25
CA THR A 22 -9.69 -1.91 21.03
C THR A 22 -8.48 -2.44 20.31
N GLN A 23 -8.48 -3.72 19.93
CA GLN A 23 -7.54 -4.24 18.95
C GLN A 23 -7.54 -3.29 17.75
N SER A 24 -6.56 -2.40 17.71
CA SER A 24 -6.25 -1.55 16.58
C SER A 24 -5.71 -2.52 15.53
N VAL A 25 -6.59 -3.11 14.75
CA VAL A 25 -6.23 -3.68 13.45
C VAL A 25 -5.38 -2.61 12.78
N PRO A 26 -4.07 -2.86 12.53
CA PRO A 26 -3.24 -1.85 11.92
C PRO A 26 -3.96 -1.42 10.65
N PRO A 27 -4.14 -0.10 10.42
CA PRO A 27 -4.77 0.36 9.20
C PRO A 27 -4.07 -0.36 8.05
N PRO A 28 -4.83 -0.90 7.06
CA PRO A 28 -4.23 -1.61 5.96
C PRO A 28 -2.99 -0.83 5.51
N THR A 29 -1.81 -1.44 5.59
CA THR A 29 -0.53 -0.72 5.51
C THR A 29 -0.33 0.02 4.18
N TRP A 30 -1.23 -0.20 3.22
CA TRP A 30 -1.42 0.64 2.05
C TRP A 30 -2.16 1.94 2.42
N SER A 31 -1.58 2.80 3.27
CA SER A 31 -2.10 4.16 3.37
C SER A 31 -2.02 4.82 1.99
N LEU A 32 -3.18 5.14 1.40
CA LEU A 32 -3.31 5.85 0.12
C LEU A 32 -2.61 7.22 0.13
N ALA A 33 -2.18 7.67 1.31
CA ALA A 33 -1.38 8.87 1.52
C ALA A 33 0.00 8.82 0.83
N SER A 34 0.56 7.63 0.57
CA SER A 34 1.81 7.53 -0.19
C SER A 34 1.53 7.38 -1.69
N PRO A 35 2.08 8.27 -2.55
CA PRO A 35 1.87 8.19 -4.00
C PRO A 35 2.58 6.99 -4.66
N ASN A 36 3.39 6.25 -3.89
CA ASN A 36 4.19 5.13 -4.35
C ASN A 36 3.89 3.86 -3.54
N LEU A 37 3.88 2.72 -4.23
CA LEU A 37 3.66 1.38 -3.72
C LEU A 37 4.91 0.53 -3.91
N ARG A 38 5.21 -0.31 -2.93
CA ARG A 38 6.12 -1.45 -3.09
C ARG A 38 5.42 -2.56 -3.89
N PHE A 39 6.17 -3.51 -4.41
CA PHE A 39 5.59 -4.60 -5.20
C PHE A 39 4.48 -5.37 -4.45
N LYS A 40 4.68 -5.71 -3.16
CA LYS A 40 3.66 -6.40 -2.35
C LYS A 40 2.37 -5.56 -2.18
N GLU A 41 2.51 -4.25 -2.06
CA GLU A 41 1.38 -3.32 -1.93
C GLU A 41 0.64 -3.18 -3.25
N LEU A 42 1.36 -3.09 -4.38
CA LEU A 42 0.79 -3.10 -5.72
C LEU A 42 -0.07 -4.35 -5.96
N LEU A 43 0.43 -5.53 -5.62
CA LEU A 43 -0.30 -6.79 -5.76
C LEU A 43 -1.60 -6.79 -4.96
N SER A 44 -1.53 -6.28 -3.72
CA SER A 44 -2.69 -6.18 -2.83
C SER A 44 -3.70 -5.15 -3.36
N PHE A 45 -3.21 -4.01 -3.85
CA PHE A 45 -4.02 -2.92 -4.41
C PHE A 45 -4.78 -3.36 -5.67
N MET A 46 -4.09 -4.01 -6.60
CA MET A 46 -4.67 -4.50 -7.85
C MET A 46 -5.44 -5.82 -7.69
N ARG A 47 -5.37 -6.44 -6.49
CA ARG A 47 -5.92 -7.76 -6.17
C ARG A 47 -5.41 -8.87 -7.11
N VAL A 48 -4.10 -8.87 -7.37
CA VAL A 48 -3.43 -9.83 -8.26
C VAL A 48 -2.43 -10.66 -7.47
N SER A 49 -2.40 -11.98 -7.70
CA SER A 49 -1.41 -12.86 -7.08
C SER A 49 0.00 -12.61 -7.64
N LYS A 50 1.03 -12.95 -6.86
CA LYS A 50 2.44 -12.77 -7.27
C LYS A 50 2.74 -13.49 -8.59
N SER A 51 2.34 -14.75 -8.73
CA SER A 51 2.54 -15.53 -9.97
C SER A 51 1.87 -14.86 -11.16
N LYS A 52 0.62 -14.39 -10.98
CA LYS A 52 -0.10 -13.72 -12.06
C LYS A 52 0.54 -12.41 -12.46
N ALA A 53 1.05 -11.64 -11.49
CA ALA A 53 1.75 -10.39 -11.79
C ALA A 53 3.02 -10.63 -12.62
N TYR A 54 3.80 -11.68 -12.36
CA TYR A 54 4.94 -12.00 -13.23
C TYR A 54 4.55 -12.41 -14.64
N GLU A 55 3.42 -13.10 -14.82
CA GLU A 55 2.89 -13.34 -16.16
C GLU A 55 2.51 -12.03 -16.85
N LEU A 56 1.84 -11.13 -16.13
CA LEU A 56 1.42 -9.84 -16.66
C LEU A 56 2.61 -8.96 -17.03
N ILE A 57 3.65 -8.93 -16.20
CA ILE A 57 4.90 -8.22 -16.51
C ILE A 57 5.52 -8.72 -17.82
N LYS A 58 5.40 -10.01 -18.13
CA LYS A 58 5.93 -10.60 -19.38
C LYS A 58 5.02 -10.39 -20.58
N LYS A 59 3.69 -10.47 -20.40
CA LYS A 59 2.71 -10.53 -21.48
C LYS A 59 2.01 -9.22 -21.79
N ASP A 60 1.81 -8.38 -20.77
CA ASP A 60 1.04 -7.15 -20.85
C ASP A 60 1.99 -5.93 -20.79
N PRO A 61 2.26 -5.25 -21.92
CA PRO A 61 3.15 -4.09 -21.94
C PRO A 61 2.57 -2.88 -21.19
N THR A 62 1.27 -2.88 -20.92
CA THR A 62 0.57 -1.81 -20.18
C THR A 62 0.61 -2.02 -18.67
N PHE A 63 1.07 -3.17 -18.19
CA PHE A 63 1.20 -3.44 -16.76
C PHE A 63 2.10 -2.39 -16.08
N PRO A 64 1.75 -1.90 -14.87
CA PRO A 64 2.54 -0.88 -14.17
C PRO A 64 4.02 -1.24 -14.08
N LYS A 65 4.87 -0.38 -14.62
CA LYS A 65 6.33 -0.57 -14.62
C LYS A 65 6.91 0.02 -13.35
N GLY A 66 7.70 -0.78 -12.64
CA GLY A 66 8.37 -0.34 -11.44
C GLY A 66 9.61 0.49 -11.77
N ILE A 67 9.79 1.59 -11.06
CA ILE A 67 10.98 2.44 -11.13
C ILE A 67 12.03 1.86 -10.17
N PRO A 68 13.23 1.48 -10.63
CA PRO A 68 14.27 0.95 -9.76
C PRO A 68 14.81 2.04 -8.83
N LEU A 69 15.12 1.69 -7.58
CA LEU A 69 15.69 2.62 -6.60
C LEU A 69 17.22 2.78 -6.72
N TYR A 70 17.87 1.75 -7.26
CA TYR A 70 19.31 1.67 -7.49
C TYR A 70 19.59 1.15 -8.90
N ASP A 71 20.79 1.40 -9.40
CA ASP A 71 21.27 0.90 -10.69
C ASP A 71 21.56 -0.61 -10.59
N GLY A 72 20.63 -1.43 -11.07
CA GLY A 72 20.78 -2.88 -11.09
C GLY A 72 19.50 -3.60 -11.51
N GLU A 73 19.64 -4.75 -12.18
CA GLU A 73 18.48 -5.51 -12.68
C GLU A 73 17.57 -6.03 -11.56
N ARG A 74 18.18 -6.39 -10.41
CA ARG A 74 17.49 -6.90 -9.21
C ARG A 74 17.18 -5.81 -8.19
N SER A 75 17.30 -4.56 -8.59
CA SER A 75 17.00 -3.41 -7.74
C SER A 75 15.54 -3.43 -7.27
N PRO A 76 15.25 -3.16 -5.98
CA PRO A 76 13.91 -2.93 -5.51
C PRO A 76 13.22 -1.86 -6.35
N LYS A 77 11.95 -2.09 -6.67
CA LYS A 77 11.15 -1.20 -7.52
C LYS A 77 10.01 -0.58 -6.75
N VAL A 78 9.77 0.70 -7.03
CA VAL A 78 8.60 1.45 -6.58
C VAL A 78 7.63 1.64 -7.75
N TYR A 79 6.34 1.63 -7.45
CA TYR A 79 5.27 1.71 -8.43
C TYR A 79 4.36 2.88 -8.09
N ARG A 80 3.91 3.66 -9.06
CA ARG A 80 3.01 4.77 -8.79
C ARG A 80 1.57 4.28 -8.63
N VAL A 81 0.85 4.86 -7.67
CA VAL A 81 -0.59 4.56 -7.47
C VAL A 81 -1.40 4.95 -8.70
N SER A 82 -1.07 6.08 -9.34
CA SER A 82 -1.72 6.55 -10.57
C SER A 82 -1.70 5.52 -11.69
N ASP A 83 -0.54 4.88 -11.89
CA ASP A 83 -0.34 3.94 -12.99
C ASP A 83 -1.11 2.65 -12.74
N ALA A 84 -1.15 2.21 -11.47
CA ALA A 84 -1.96 1.07 -11.05
C ALA A 84 -3.46 1.34 -11.25
N LEU A 85 -3.94 2.53 -10.87
CA LEU A 85 -5.33 2.96 -11.08
C LEU A 85 -5.69 3.02 -12.56
N ALA A 86 -4.88 3.69 -13.38
CA ALA A 86 -5.10 3.81 -14.81
C ALA A 86 -5.21 2.44 -15.50
N TRP A 87 -4.38 1.48 -15.08
CA TRP A 87 -4.44 0.13 -15.61
C TRP A 87 -5.70 -0.64 -15.18
N ILE A 88 -6.14 -0.49 -13.93
CA ILE A 88 -7.39 -1.09 -13.44
C ILE A 88 -8.57 -0.52 -14.23
N GLU A 89 -8.60 0.80 -14.40
CA GLU A 89 -9.64 1.51 -15.13
C GLU A 89 -9.70 1.06 -16.59
N MET A 90 -8.55 1.05 -17.29
CA MET A 90 -8.44 0.59 -18.68
C MET A 90 -9.04 -0.80 -18.89
N ARG A 91 -8.81 -1.73 -17.96
CA ARG A 91 -9.37 -3.09 -18.03
C ARG A 91 -10.85 -3.16 -17.72
N SER A 92 -11.31 -2.33 -16.79
CA SER A 92 -12.73 -2.24 -16.48
C SER A 92 -13.53 -1.68 -17.66
N SER A 93 -12.99 -0.69 -18.37
CA SER A 93 -13.61 -0.07 -19.54
C SER A 93 -13.70 -1.05 -20.70
N LYS A 94 -12.67 -1.88 -20.93
CA LYS A 94 -12.69 -2.94 -21.94
C LYS A 94 -13.84 -3.94 -21.73
N HIS A 95 -14.22 -4.20 -20.48
CA HIS A 95 -15.37 -5.07 -20.17
C HIS A 95 -16.73 -4.38 -20.39
N ARG A 96 -16.85 -3.08 -20.10
CA ARG A 96 -18.12 -2.36 -20.24
C ARG A 96 -18.57 -2.20 -21.69
N HIS A 97 -17.63 -1.99 -22.63
CA HIS A 97 -17.94 -1.84 -24.05
C HIS A 97 -18.34 -3.14 -24.76
N ASN A 98 -18.20 -4.30 -24.12
CA ASN A 98 -18.49 -5.60 -24.72
C ASN A 98 -19.80 -6.24 -24.20
N SER A 99 -20.64 -5.44 -23.55
CA SER A 99 -21.97 -5.86 -23.11
C SER A 99 -22.93 -5.69 -24.29
N PRO A 100 -23.54 -6.76 -24.84
CA PRO A 100 -24.56 -6.60 -25.86
C PRO A 100 -25.73 -5.85 -25.25
N ILE A 101 -26.00 -4.67 -25.80
CA ILE A 101 -27.23 -3.93 -25.53
C ILE A 101 -28.36 -4.82 -26.06
N SER A 102 -29.07 -5.53 -25.18
CA SER A 102 -30.38 -6.08 -25.53
C SER A 102 -31.33 -4.89 -25.57
N LYS A 103 -31.69 -4.47 -26.79
CA LYS A 103 -32.90 -3.70 -27.07
C LYS A 103 -34.00 -4.67 -27.44
#